data_AF-A0AAV0B6D2-F1
#
_entry.id   AF-A0AAV0B6D2-F1
#
_cell.length_a   1.000
_cell.length_b   1.000
_cell.length_c   1.000
_cell.angle_alpha   90.00
_cell.angle_beta   90.00
_cell.angle_gamma   90.00
#
_symmetry.space_group_name_H-M   'P 1'
#
loop_
_entity.id
_entity.type
_entity.pdbx_description
1 polymer ?
#
loop_
_entity_poly.entity_id
_entity_poly.type
_entity_poly.pdbx_seq_one_letter_code
_entity_poly.pdbx_strand_id
1 'polypeptide(L)'
;MRMLMQMIRVRMNRQRKSEASQGYCSSNGTACYAYSSGPTTTSILAVVTGGAFCSVHSIPMRKAVDDLRNHLSVPSNFEIIFSQGGGLLQFSTVVTNLVNQYRLINRTRPQDPVFADYLVTGTWNSRQFSHDLKTFDSIPDQSTWKFGDHHPAFIYYCDNETVNGVEFTEEGILGGSGLPKNYEDVPIVVDMSSKILTRCIPTRLWDRVGVIFEGAQKNMRPSGLTVVVVRKDLMEVMDIVPVLIV
;
A
#
# COMPACT_ATOMS: atom_id res chain seq x y z
N MET A 1 11.68 18.17 -26.00
CA MET A 1 12.45 18.35 -24.76
C MET A 1 11.95 17.29 -23.78
N ARG A 2 12.76 16.27 -23.48
CA ARG A 2 12.31 15.04 -22.79
C ARG A 2 11.94 15.35 -21.33
N MET A 3 10.82 14.78 -20.86
CA MET A 3 10.35 14.91 -19.49
C MET A 3 11.37 14.23 -18.54
N LEU A 4 11.66 14.87 -17.41
CA LEU A 4 12.43 14.27 -16.32
C LEU A 4 11.41 13.72 -15.33
N MET A 5 11.39 12.41 -15.06
CA MET A 5 10.65 11.91 -13.90
C MET A 5 11.38 12.42 -12.67
N GLN A 6 10.67 13.20 -11.87
CA GLN A 6 11.10 13.46 -10.52
C GLN A 6 10.54 12.33 -9.68
N MET A 7 11.43 11.47 -9.19
CA MET A 7 11.12 10.73 -7.99
C MET A 7 11.04 11.77 -6.87
N ILE A 8 9.88 11.84 -6.25
CA ILE A 8 9.59 12.85 -5.25
C ILE A 8 9.78 12.23 -3.90
N ARG A 9 10.75 12.79 -3.20
CA ARG A 9 10.99 12.47 -1.81
C ARG A 9 10.09 13.30 -0.93
N VAL A 10 9.19 12.64 -0.22
CA VAL A 10 8.32 13.28 0.76
C VAL A 10 8.87 13.02 2.15
N ARG A 11 9.11 14.10 2.90
CA ARG A 11 9.43 14.00 4.33
C ARG A 11 8.14 13.76 5.11
N MET A 12 8.03 12.59 5.72
CA MET A 12 6.91 12.17 6.57
C MET A 12 7.07 12.77 7.97
N ASN A 13 6.62 14.02 8.11
CA ASN A 13 6.52 14.69 9.41
C ASN A 13 5.22 14.30 10.12
N ARG A 14 5.27 14.15 11.44
CA ARG A 14 4.05 14.10 12.26
C ARG A 14 3.32 15.45 12.13
N GLN A 15 2.07 15.43 11.68
CA GLN A 15 1.18 16.59 11.77
C GLN A 15 1.14 17.04 13.24
N ARG A 16 1.46 18.30 13.53
CA ARG A 16 1.17 18.87 14.86
C ARG A 16 -0.34 18.79 15.04
N LYS A 17 -0.81 18.36 16.20
CA LYS A 17 -2.23 18.47 16.57
C LYS A 17 -2.61 19.96 16.52
N SER A 18 -3.14 20.45 15.40
CA SER A 18 -4.01 21.61 15.41
C SER A 18 -5.37 21.11 15.87
N GLU A 19 -5.86 21.71 16.95
CA GLU A 19 -7.17 21.54 17.60
C GLU A 19 -8.18 20.77 16.74
N ALA A 20 -8.41 19.50 17.10
CA ALA A 20 -9.55 18.76 16.62
C ALA A 20 -10.80 19.46 17.16
N SER A 21 -11.54 20.12 16.28
CA SER A 21 -12.88 20.60 16.55
C SER A 21 -13.73 19.44 17.04
N GLN A 22 -14.51 19.73 18.07
CA GLN A 22 -15.38 18.80 18.80
C GLN A 22 -16.17 17.90 17.86
N GLY A 23 -15.98 16.58 18.01
CA GLY A 23 -16.80 15.59 17.36
C GLY A 23 -18.25 15.67 17.85
N TYR A 24 -19.18 15.74 16.89
CA TYR A 24 -20.60 15.53 17.13
C TYR A 24 -20.81 14.07 17.58
N CYS A 25 -21.16 13.88 18.85
CA CYS A 25 -21.78 12.64 19.32
C CYS A 25 -23.26 12.69 18.95
N SER A 26 -23.71 11.85 18.02
CA SER A 26 -25.13 11.48 17.99
C SER A 26 -25.36 10.46 19.11
N SER A 27 -26.22 10.84 20.03
CA SER A 27 -26.77 9.97 21.06
C SER A 27 -27.57 8.86 20.38
N ASN A 28 -26.98 7.66 20.23
CA ASN A 28 -27.68 6.38 20.27
C ASN A 28 -26.67 5.21 20.28
N GLY A 29 -26.22 4.88 21.49
CA GLY A 29 -26.00 3.50 21.94
C GLY A 29 -24.98 2.60 21.23
N THR A 30 -23.89 2.34 21.97
CA THR A 30 -23.20 1.03 22.11
C THR A 30 -21.99 0.75 21.22
N ALA A 31 -20.78 0.96 21.77
CA ALA A 31 -19.82 -0.12 22.06
C ALA A 31 -18.56 0.47 22.74
N CYS A 32 -18.32 0.10 24.00
CA CYS A 32 -17.05 0.33 24.68
C CYS A 32 -16.17 -0.91 24.50
N TYR A 33 -14.96 -0.76 23.98
CA TYR A 33 -13.98 -1.83 23.88
C TYR A 33 -13.12 -1.88 25.14
N ALA A 34 -13.09 -3.03 25.83
CA ALA A 34 -12.15 -3.32 26.92
C ALA A 34 -11.12 -4.36 26.45
N TYR A 35 -9.86 -4.16 26.83
CA TYR A 35 -8.71 -4.99 26.46
C TYR A 35 -8.31 -5.89 27.63
N SER A 36 -8.01 -7.16 27.37
CA SER A 36 -7.39 -8.07 28.34
C SER A 36 -6.22 -8.79 27.67
N SER A 37 -5.04 -8.67 28.27
CA SER A 37 -3.77 -9.21 27.77
C SER A 37 -3.54 -10.63 28.29
N GLY A 38 -3.31 -11.57 27.37
CA GLY A 38 -2.84 -12.94 27.64
C GLY A 38 -1.97 -13.45 26.48
N PRO A 39 -1.09 -14.45 26.71
CA PRO A 39 0.14 -14.66 25.92
C PRO A 39 -0.02 -15.55 24.67
N THR A 40 -1.22 -15.81 24.19
CA THR A 40 -1.46 -16.65 23.01
C THR A 40 -2.62 -16.11 22.19
N THR A 41 -2.33 -15.22 21.24
CA THR A 41 -3.36 -14.68 20.35
C THR A 41 -2.84 -14.62 18.92
N THR A 42 -3.25 -15.60 18.12
CA THR A 42 -3.36 -15.45 16.66
C THR A 42 -4.57 -14.55 16.41
N SER A 43 -4.33 -13.28 16.09
CA SER A 43 -5.40 -12.31 15.88
C SER A 43 -5.98 -12.43 14.48
N ILE A 44 -6.85 -13.42 14.28
CA ILE A 44 -7.93 -13.33 13.30
C ILE A 44 -9.01 -12.46 13.96
N LEU A 45 -9.55 -11.46 13.25
CA LEU A 45 -10.79 -10.80 13.69
C LEU A 45 -11.95 -11.81 13.59
N ALA A 46 -12.02 -12.70 14.58
CA ALA A 46 -13.17 -13.55 14.85
C ALA A 46 -14.07 -12.77 15.82
N VAL A 47 -15.24 -12.35 15.35
CA VAL A 47 -16.34 -12.00 16.24
C VAL A 47 -16.75 -13.29 16.96
N VAL A 48 -16.19 -13.54 18.15
CA VAL A 48 -16.61 -14.63 19.02
C VAL A 48 -17.90 -14.20 19.69
N THR A 49 -19.04 -14.52 19.05
CA THR A 49 -20.30 -14.73 19.77
C THR A 49 -20.42 -16.22 20.04
N GLY A 50 -20.59 -16.58 21.31
CA GLY A 50 -20.58 -17.97 21.75
C GLY A 50 -21.68 -18.82 21.08
N GLY A 51 -21.33 -20.07 20.78
CA GLY A 51 -22.28 -21.11 20.41
C GLY A 51 -22.57 -21.23 18.92
N ALA A 52 -21.96 -22.23 18.27
CA ALA A 52 -22.48 -22.91 17.08
C ALA A 52 -22.72 -22.09 15.79
N PHE A 53 -21.85 -21.12 15.45
CA PHE A 53 -21.76 -20.60 14.07
C PHE A 53 -20.51 -21.16 13.36
N CYS A 54 -20.50 -22.47 13.13
CA CYS A 54 -19.39 -23.15 12.46
C CYS A 54 -19.61 -23.18 10.93
N SER A 55 -18.57 -22.78 10.20
CA SER A 55 -18.18 -23.23 8.84
C SER A 55 -18.67 -22.49 7.58
N VAL A 56 -19.89 -21.95 7.45
CA VAL A 56 -20.37 -21.50 6.11
C VAL A 56 -19.77 -20.17 5.62
N HIS A 57 -19.46 -19.20 6.48
CA HIS A 57 -18.92 -17.88 6.07
C HIS A 57 -17.43 -17.86 5.74
N SER A 58 -16.65 -18.82 6.26
CA SER A 58 -15.20 -18.87 6.06
C SER A 58 -14.77 -19.55 4.75
N ILE A 59 -15.67 -20.33 4.14
CA ILE A 59 -15.41 -21.08 2.90
C ILE A 59 -15.36 -20.14 1.68
N PRO A 60 -16.31 -19.19 1.49
CA PRO A 60 -16.25 -18.24 0.38
C PRO A 60 -14.99 -17.37 0.41
N MET A 61 -14.59 -16.90 1.60
CA MET A 61 -13.43 -16.02 1.73
C MET A 61 -12.12 -16.74 1.46
N ARG A 62 -11.91 -17.94 2.03
CA ARG A 62 -10.73 -18.76 1.72
C ARG A 62 -10.65 -19.10 0.24
N LYS A 63 -11.77 -19.51 -0.35
CA LYS A 63 -11.83 -19.77 -1.79
C LYS A 63 -11.46 -18.54 -2.61
N ALA A 64 -11.97 -17.35 -2.26
CA ALA A 64 -11.61 -16.12 -2.96
C ALA A 64 -10.11 -15.78 -2.85
N VAL A 65 -9.51 -16.01 -1.67
CA VAL A 65 -8.06 -15.88 -1.47
C VAL A 65 -7.29 -16.86 -2.34
N ASP A 66 -7.69 -18.14 -2.35
CA ASP A 66 -7.03 -19.19 -3.13
C ASP A 66 -7.16 -18.94 -4.64
N ASP A 67 -8.35 -18.56 -5.11
CA ASP A 67 -8.61 -18.21 -6.50
C ASP A 67 -7.74 -17.00 -6.94
N LEU A 68 -7.68 -15.94 -6.13
CA LEU A 68 -6.81 -14.79 -6.40
C LEU A 68 -5.33 -15.17 -6.38
N ARG A 69 -4.90 -15.96 -5.39
CA ARG A 69 -3.53 -16.45 -5.28
C ARG A 69 -3.12 -17.21 -6.52
N ASN A 70 -3.98 -18.10 -7.00
CA ASN A 70 -3.73 -18.88 -8.22
C ASN A 70 -3.73 -17.99 -9.47
N HIS A 71 -4.72 -17.12 -9.64
CA HIS A 71 -4.84 -16.26 -10.82
C HIS A 71 -3.69 -15.24 -10.95
N LEU A 72 -3.25 -14.68 -9.83
CA LEU A 72 -2.16 -13.70 -9.81
C LEU A 72 -0.78 -14.35 -9.61
N SER A 73 -0.73 -15.68 -9.44
CA SER A 73 0.49 -16.42 -9.10
C SER A 73 1.21 -15.85 -7.87
N VAL A 74 0.46 -15.52 -6.82
CA VAL A 74 0.99 -14.89 -5.60
C VAL A 74 1.82 -15.90 -4.81
N PRO A 75 3.11 -15.64 -4.56
CA PRO A 75 3.99 -16.55 -3.82
C PRO A 75 3.56 -16.74 -2.35
N SER A 76 3.95 -17.87 -1.75
CA SER A 76 3.54 -18.27 -0.40
C SER A 76 4.05 -17.37 0.74
N ASN A 77 5.12 -16.60 0.48
CA ASN A 77 5.66 -15.58 1.39
C ASN A 77 4.88 -14.25 1.38
N PHE A 78 3.76 -14.19 0.65
CA PHE A 78 2.81 -13.08 0.69
C PHE A 78 1.49 -13.50 1.31
N GLU A 79 0.79 -12.56 1.91
CA GLU A 79 -0.58 -12.70 2.40
C GLU A 79 -1.54 -11.87 1.55
N ILE A 80 -2.77 -12.34 1.37
CA ILE A 80 -3.83 -11.64 0.62
C ILE A 80 -4.93 -11.24 1.60
N ILE A 81 -5.19 -9.95 1.70
CA ILE A 81 -6.08 -9.36 2.68
C ILE A 81 -7.17 -8.57 1.97
N PHE A 82 -8.41 -8.81 2.39
CA PHE A 82 -9.56 -8.01 1.98
C PHE A 82 -9.82 -6.93 3.03
N SER A 83 -9.74 -5.68 2.58
CA SER A 83 -9.77 -4.48 3.42
C SER A 83 -10.97 -3.62 3.06
N GLN A 84 -11.71 -3.12 4.06
CA GLN A 84 -12.78 -2.14 3.83
C GLN A 84 -12.17 -0.78 3.46
N GLY A 85 -12.72 -0.15 2.43
CA GLY A 85 -12.31 1.16 1.92
C GLY A 85 -11.86 1.11 0.47
N GLY A 86 -11.57 2.28 -0.10
CA GLY A 86 -11.00 2.41 -1.44
C GLY A 86 -9.49 2.67 -1.41
N GLY A 87 -8.88 2.74 -2.60
CA GLY A 87 -7.43 2.91 -2.75
C GLY A 87 -6.81 4.10 -2.01
N LEU A 88 -7.56 5.21 -1.82
CA LEU A 88 -7.06 6.35 -1.05
C LEU A 88 -6.90 6.04 0.45
N LEU A 89 -7.84 5.29 1.03
CA LEU A 89 -7.71 4.83 2.41
C LEU A 89 -6.51 3.88 2.51
N GLN A 90 -6.42 2.95 1.57
CA GLN A 90 -5.33 1.98 1.56
C GLN A 90 -3.95 2.65 1.41
N PHE A 91 -3.85 3.68 0.59
CA PHE A 91 -2.64 4.49 0.47
C PHE A 91 -2.22 5.04 1.84
N SER A 92 -3.14 5.68 2.58
CA SER A 92 -2.88 6.22 3.92
C SER A 92 -2.43 5.13 4.90
N THR A 93 -3.08 3.98 4.85
CA THR A 93 -2.75 2.79 5.65
C THR A 93 -1.35 2.29 5.37
N VAL A 94 -0.97 2.10 4.10
CA VAL A 94 0.37 1.60 3.74
C VAL A 94 1.46 2.58 4.15
N VAL A 95 1.25 3.89 3.91
CA VAL A 95 2.18 4.93 4.34
C VAL A 95 2.41 4.88 5.85
N THR A 96 1.33 4.83 6.63
CA THR A 96 1.41 4.84 8.10
C THR A 96 2.15 3.61 8.63
N ASN A 97 1.82 2.42 8.12
CA ASN A 97 2.41 1.17 8.56
C ASN A 97 3.91 1.08 8.21
N LEU A 98 4.30 1.38 6.97
CA LEU A 98 5.70 1.28 6.54
C LEU A 98 6.57 2.37 7.18
N VAL A 99 6.04 3.56 7.44
CA VAL A 99 6.76 4.59 8.21
C VAL A 99 6.99 4.11 9.64
N ASN A 100 5.97 3.55 10.30
CA ASN A 100 6.13 3.04 11.66
C ASN A 100 7.13 1.89 11.73
N GLN A 101 7.05 0.94 10.79
CA GLN A 101 8.01 -0.15 10.66
C GLN A 101 9.44 0.37 10.47
N TYR A 102 9.65 1.32 9.55
CA TYR A 102 10.95 1.94 9.35
C TYR A 102 11.48 2.57 10.64
N ARG A 103 10.62 3.24 11.42
CA ARG A 103 11.01 3.84 12.70
C ARG A 103 11.43 2.79 13.73
N LEU A 104 10.70 1.68 13.81
CA LEU A 104 11.00 0.58 14.73
C LEU A 104 12.34 -0.09 14.38
N ILE A 105 12.54 -0.44 13.11
CA ILE A 105 13.77 -1.10 12.63
C ILE A 105 14.99 -0.18 12.83
N ASN A 106 14.88 1.10 12.45
CA ASN A 106 15.98 2.05 12.51
C ASN A 106 16.10 2.76 13.87
N ARG A 107 15.24 2.41 14.85
CA ARG A 107 15.19 3.00 16.20
C ARG A 107 15.16 4.54 16.18
N THR A 108 14.41 5.13 15.26
CA THR A 108 14.33 6.59 15.11
C THR A 108 13.27 7.19 16.03
N ARG A 109 13.48 8.41 16.47
CA ARG A 109 12.53 9.14 17.32
C ARG A 109 11.42 9.74 16.47
N PRO A 110 10.23 10.01 17.04
CA PRO A 110 9.11 10.61 16.29
C PRO A 110 9.42 11.94 15.57
N GLN A 111 10.43 12.68 16.02
CA GLN A 111 10.86 13.96 15.44
C GLN A 111 11.85 13.78 14.27
N ASP A 112 12.52 12.63 14.22
CA ASP A 112 13.51 12.35 13.19
C ASP A 112 12.78 12.20 11.83
N PRO A 113 13.35 12.78 10.76
CA PRO A 113 12.75 12.71 9.44
C PRO A 113 12.72 11.26 8.94
N VAL A 114 11.58 10.87 8.38
CA VAL A 114 11.46 9.64 7.57
C VAL A 114 11.10 10.07 6.17
N PHE A 115 11.75 9.49 5.18
CA PHE A 115 11.53 9.80 3.78
C PHE A 115 10.81 8.65 3.11
N ALA A 116 9.90 8.96 2.19
CA ALA A 116 9.36 7.99 1.25
C ALA A 116 9.47 8.58 -0.15
N ASP A 117 9.75 7.71 -1.12
CA ASP A 117 9.96 8.11 -2.50
C ASP A 117 8.75 7.75 -3.35
N TYR A 118 8.32 8.69 -4.19
CA TYR A 118 7.14 8.54 -5.03
C TYR A 118 7.52 8.76 -6.49
N LEU A 119 7.20 7.80 -7.35
CA LEU A 119 7.27 8.01 -8.78
C LEU A 119 6.02 8.75 -9.25
N VAL A 120 6.21 9.96 -9.74
CA VAL A 120 5.13 10.76 -10.32
C VAL A 120 4.91 10.32 -11.76
N THR A 121 3.72 9.80 -12.00
CA THR A 121 3.35 9.11 -13.25
C THR A 121 2.11 9.71 -13.90
N GLY A 122 1.40 10.61 -13.20
CA GLY A 122 0.24 11.30 -13.76
C GLY A 122 -0.37 12.35 -12.84
N THR A 123 -1.54 12.81 -13.23
CA THR A 123 -2.28 13.88 -12.54
C THR A 123 -2.68 13.47 -11.11
N TRP A 124 -2.95 12.19 -10.88
CA TRP A 124 -3.29 11.65 -9.56
C TRP A 124 -2.22 11.92 -8.49
N ASN A 125 -0.94 11.75 -8.83
CA ASN A 125 0.18 11.85 -7.88
C ASN A 125 1.06 13.10 -8.07
N SER A 126 0.65 14.05 -8.93
CA SER A 126 1.43 15.27 -9.25
C SER A 126 0.87 16.58 -8.69
N ARG A 127 -0.20 16.56 -7.90
CA ARG A 127 -0.93 17.78 -7.46
C ARG A 127 -0.09 18.89 -6.80
N GLN A 128 1.09 18.57 -6.25
CA GLN A 128 2.03 19.58 -5.70
C GLN A 128 3.16 19.98 -6.66
N PHE A 129 3.37 19.24 -7.76
CA PHE A 129 4.55 19.35 -8.61
C PHE A 129 4.22 19.60 -10.08
N SER A 130 2.94 19.58 -10.45
CA SER A 130 2.43 20.11 -11.71
C SER A 130 2.40 21.64 -11.68
N HIS A 131 3.53 22.29 -11.36
CA HIS A 131 3.66 23.74 -11.54
C HIS A 131 3.55 24.15 -13.02
N ASP A 132 3.71 23.18 -13.94
CA ASP A 132 3.82 23.43 -15.38
C ASP A 132 2.65 22.92 -16.23
N LEU A 133 1.57 22.34 -15.66
CA LEU A 133 0.41 21.83 -16.43
C LEU A 133 0.79 20.97 -17.67
N LYS A 134 1.96 20.33 -17.67
CA LYS A 134 2.40 19.49 -18.80
C LYS A 134 1.64 18.18 -18.76
N THR A 135 1.09 17.79 -19.91
CA THR A 135 0.43 16.50 -20.11
C THR A 135 1.42 15.37 -19.83
N PHE A 136 1.06 14.46 -18.93
CA PHE A 136 1.76 13.18 -18.77
C PHE A 136 1.40 12.32 -19.98
N ASP A 137 2.33 12.14 -20.90
CA ASP A 137 2.14 11.39 -22.15
C ASP A 137 2.87 10.04 -22.16
N SER A 138 3.92 9.91 -21.34
CA SER A 138 4.78 8.75 -21.29
C SER A 138 5.57 8.68 -19.98
N ILE A 139 6.02 7.47 -19.62
CA ILE A 139 6.99 7.28 -18.54
C ILE A 139 8.37 7.61 -19.11
N PRO A 140 9.06 8.65 -18.60
CA PRO A 140 10.40 8.98 -19.05
C PRO A 140 11.41 7.89 -18.69
N ASP A 141 12.48 7.83 -19.47
CA ASP A 141 13.55 6.85 -19.34
C ASP A 141 14.15 6.83 -17.92
N GLN A 142 14.40 5.64 -17.39
CA GLN A 142 14.90 5.44 -16.03
C GLN A 142 16.23 6.14 -15.74
N SER A 143 17.10 6.31 -16.74
CA SER A 143 18.37 7.04 -16.59
C SER A 143 18.17 8.50 -16.19
N THR A 144 16.96 9.04 -16.40
CA THR A 144 16.60 10.42 -16.08
C THR A 144 16.03 10.57 -14.66
N TRP A 145 15.75 9.46 -13.98
CA TRP A 145 15.13 9.47 -12.66
C TRP A 145 16.13 9.95 -11.61
N LYS A 146 15.69 10.84 -10.72
CA LYS A 146 16.52 11.42 -9.67
C LYS A 146 16.25 10.76 -8.33
N PHE A 147 17.17 9.90 -7.90
CA PHE A 147 17.12 9.27 -6.59
C PHE A 147 17.71 10.19 -5.51
N GLY A 148 17.16 10.16 -4.29
CA GLY A 148 17.64 11.01 -3.19
C GLY A 148 18.76 10.36 -2.37
N ASP A 149 19.50 11.17 -1.61
CA ASP A 149 20.69 10.72 -0.87
C ASP A 149 20.40 9.88 0.40
N HIS A 150 19.21 10.01 0.99
CA HIS A 150 18.78 9.21 2.15
C HIS A 150 18.18 7.85 1.74
N HIS A 151 18.19 6.90 2.66
CA HIS A 151 17.46 5.63 2.53
C HIS A 151 15.97 5.84 2.88
N PRO A 152 15.02 5.63 1.94
CA PRO A 152 13.61 5.84 2.21
C PRO A 152 12.95 4.61 2.85
N ALA A 153 11.83 4.84 3.55
CA ALA A 153 11.02 3.77 4.14
C ALA A 153 10.40 2.85 3.09
N PHE A 154 10.06 3.39 1.93
CA PHE A 154 9.53 2.65 0.78
C PHE A 154 9.61 3.51 -0.49
N ILE A 155 9.51 2.86 -1.65
CA ILE A 155 9.18 3.53 -2.92
C ILE A 155 7.73 3.20 -3.29
N TYR A 156 6.97 4.21 -3.69
CA TYR A 156 5.62 4.06 -4.20
C TYR A 156 5.56 4.40 -5.69
N TYR A 157 4.80 3.62 -6.45
CA TYR A 157 4.37 4.01 -7.78
C TYR A 157 2.97 3.49 -8.13
N CYS A 158 2.30 4.18 -9.04
CA CYS A 158 1.04 3.72 -9.63
C CYS A 158 1.37 3.06 -10.96
N ASP A 159 1.04 1.77 -11.11
CA ASP A 159 1.45 0.97 -12.27
C ASP A 159 0.66 1.34 -13.54
N ASN A 160 -0.61 1.73 -13.36
CA ASN A 160 -1.46 2.25 -14.43
C ASN A 160 -2.21 3.51 -13.96
N GLU A 161 -1.73 4.69 -14.36
CA GLU A 161 -2.37 5.97 -14.06
C GLU A 161 -3.54 6.20 -15.02
N THR A 162 -4.76 6.23 -14.47
CA THR A 162 -6.01 6.19 -15.27
C THR A 162 -6.37 7.52 -15.93
N VAL A 163 -5.97 8.66 -15.34
CA VAL A 163 -6.39 9.99 -15.82
C VAL A 163 -5.68 10.31 -17.12
N ASN A 164 -4.38 10.02 -17.17
CA ASN A 164 -3.52 10.28 -18.32
C ASN A 164 -3.28 9.03 -19.17
N GLY A 165 -3.66 7.84 -18.69
CA GLY A 165 -3.49 6.58 -19.41
C GLY A 165 -2.02 6.17 -19.52
N VAL A 166 -1.22 6.49 -18.49
CA VAL A 166 0.21 6.21 -18.46
C VAL A 166 0.44 4.93 -17.67
N GLU A 167 0.89 3.89 -18.37
CA GLU A 167 1.09 2.55 -17.82
C GLU A 167 2.55 2.12 -17.94
N PHE A 168 3.06 1.44 -16.90
CA PHE A 168 4.37 0.79 -16.97
C PHE A 168 4.34 -0.41 -17.90
N THR A 169 5.47 -0.68 -18.55
CA THR A 169 5.68 -1.89 -19.34
C THR A 169 5.63 -3.14 -18.44
N GLU A 170 5.70 -4.32 -19.03
CA GLU A 170 5.65 -5.58 -18.30
C GLU A 170 6.74 -5.73 -17.24
N GLU A 171 7.85 -5.01 -17.31
CA GLU A 171 8.89 -5.08 -16.27
C GLU A 171 8.64 -4.13 -15.08
N GLY A 172 7.58 -3.31 -15.15
CA GLY A 172 7.22 -2.37 -14.10
C GLY A 172 8.33 -1.37 -13.80
N ILE A 173 8.44 -1.00 -12.52
CA ILE A 173 9.55 -0.17 -12.00
C ILE A 173 10.94 -0.85 -12.13
N LEU A 174 10.98 -2.16 -12.37
CA LEU A 174 12.22 -2.96 -12.42
C LEU A 174 12.79 -3.12 -13.82
N GLY A 175 12.11 -2.61 -14.86
CA GLY A 175 12.60 -2.66 -16.23
C GLY A 175 13.83 -1.79 -16.46
N GLY A 176 14.31 -1.71 -17.70
CA GLY A 176 15.40 -0.79 -18.07
C GLY A 176 16.71 -1.01 -17.29
N SER A 177 17.23 0.04 -16.66
CA SER A 177 18.44 -0.04 -15.82
C SER A 177 18.18 -0.65 -14.44
N GLY A 178 16.91 -0.83 -14.07
CA GLY A 178 16.49 -1.21 -12.73
C GLY A 178 16.68 -0.10 -11.71
N LEU A 179 16.39 -0.42 -10.45
CA LEU A 179 16.62 0.47 -9.31
C LEU A 179 18.11 0.47 -8.91
N PRO A 180 18.66 1.61 -8.44
CA PRO A 180 20.02 1.69 -7.92
C PRO A 180 20.27 0.70 -6.76
N LYS A 181 21.53 0.31 -6.55
CA LYS A 181 21.92 -0.67 -5.52
C LYS A 181 21.49 -0.27 -4.10
N ASN A 182 21.51 1.03 -3.78
CA ASN A 182 21.09 1.54 -2.48
C ASN A 182 19.56 1.50 -2.25
N TYR A 183 18.79 0.96 -3.20
CA TYR A 183 17.36 0.71 -3.11
C TYR A 183 17.02 -0.79 -3.15
N GLU A 184 18.01 -1.68 -3.06
CA GLU A 184 17.79 -3.14 -3.13
C GLU A 184 16.91 -3.66 -2.00
N ASP A 185 17.06 -3.11 -0.79
CA ASP A 185 16.34 -3.47 0.44
C ASP A 185 15.12 -2.60 0.72
N VAL A 186 14.89 -1.55 -0.08
CA VAL A 186 13.74 -0.65 0.07
C VAL A 186 12.48 -1.35 -0.45
N PRO A 187 11.41 -1.50 0.37
CA PRO A 187 10.18 -2.14 -0.07
C PRO A 187 9.47 -1.30 -1.14
N ILE A 188 8.99 -1.98 -2.19
CA ILE A 188 8.22 -1.36 -3.25
C ILE A 188 6.72 -1.50 -2.93
N VAL A 189 6.02 -0.38 -2.99
CA VAL A 189 4.56 -0.28 -2.89
C VAL A 189 4.00 0.01 -4.28
N VAL A 190 3.07 -0.83 -4.73
CA VAL A 190 2.46 -0.70 -6.06
C VAL A 190 0.96 -0.52 -5.92
N ASP A 191 0.45 0.59 -6.46
CA ASP A 191 -0.97 0.78 -6.70
C ASP A 191 -1.33 0.19 -8.07
N MET A 192 -2.05 -0.94 -8.03
CA MET A 192 -2.55 -1.65 -9.21
C MET A 192 -4.07 -1.51 -9.38
N SER A 193 -4.68 -0.49 -8.77
CA SER A 193 -6.14 -0.26 -8.78
C SER A 193 -6.79 -0.26 -10.16
N SER A 194 -6.02 -0.01 -11.23
CA SER A 194 -6.49 0.03 -12.63
C SER A 194 -5.85 -1.02 -13.54
N LYS A 195 -5.13 -2.01 -13.00
CA LYS A 195 -4.38 -2.99 -13.80
C LYS A 195 -4.52 -4.43 -13.34
N ILE A 196 -4.62 -4.69 -12.05
CA ILE A 196 -4.65 -6.07 -11.57
C ILE A 196 -5.83 -6.83 -12.22
N LEU A 197 -5.62 -8.11 -12.51
CA LEU A 197 -6.51 -8.97 -13.31
C LEU A 197 -6.67 -8.61 -14.80
N THR A 198 -6.02 -7.55 -15.32
CA THR A 198 -5.97 -7.31 -16.77
C THR A 198 -4.77 -7.98 -17.44
N ARG A 199 -3.67 -8.15 -16.69
CA ARG A 199 -2.40 -8.78 -17.11
C ARG A 199 -1.79 -9.55 -15.93
N CYS A 200 -0.87 -10.47 -16.23
CA CYS A 200 -0.12 -11.20 -15.22
C CYS A 200 0.85 -10.26 -14.47
N ILE A 201 1.05 -10.52 -13.18
CA ILE A 201 2.08 -9.83 -12.40
C ILE A 201 3.45 -10.44 -12.77
N PRO A 202 4.47 -9.62 -13.10
CA PRO A 202 5.78 -10.12 -13.52
C PRO A 202 6.46 -10.89 -12.40
N THR A 203 7.00 -12.08 -12.67
CA THR A 203 7.60 -12.92 -11.61
C THR A 203 8.71 -12.20 -10.84
N ARG A 204 9.56 -11.44 -11.54
CA ARG A 204 10.65 -10.66 -10.94
C ARG A 204 10.14 -9.55 -10.00
N LEU A 205 8.91 -9.07 -10.17
CA LEU A 205 8.35 -8.07 -9.26
C LEU A 205 8.12 -8.67 -7.87
N TRP A 206 7.75 -9.95 -7.77
CA TRP A 206 7.54 -10.62 -6.48
C TRP A 206 8.79 -10.65 -5.59
N ASP A 207 9.98 -10.66 -6.18
CA ASP A 207 11.26 -10.66 -5.44
C ASP A 207 11.54 -9.31 -4.76
N ARG A 208 10.91 -8.23 -5.23
CA ARG A 208 11.20 -6.85 -4.77
C ARG A 208 10.00 -6.16 -4.13
N VAL A 209 8.80 -6.57 -4.49
CA VAL A 209 7.57 -5.94 -4.01
C VAL A 209 7.34 -6.23 -2.54
N GLY A 210 6.99 -5.20 -1.79
CA GLY A 210 6.57 -5.31 -0.41
C GLY A 210 5.05 -5.35 -0.30
N VAL A 211 4.37 -4.43 -1.00
CA VAL A 211 2.92 -4.28 -0.95
C VAL A 211 2.36 -4.01 -2.33
N ILE A 212 1.31 -4.71 -2.70
CA ILE A 212 0.43 -4.38 -3.83
C ILE A 212 -0.95 -4.10 -3.25
N PHE A 213 -1.62 -3.05 -3.73
CA PHE A 213 -3.04 -2.88 -3.42
C PHE A 213 -3.86 -2.47 -4.63
N GLU A 214 -5.16 -2.81 -4.57
CA GLU A 214 -6.15 -2.50 -5.59
C GLU A 214 -7.49 -2.16 -4.94
N GLY A 215 -8.04 -0.99 -5.26
CA GLY A 215 -9.47 -0.74 -5.04
C GLY A 215 -10.32 -1.57 -6.01
N ALA A 216 -11.16 -2.46 -5.47
CA ALA A 216 -11.91 -3.44 -6.24
C ALA A 216 -12.93 -2.83 -7.23
N GLN A 217 -13.29 -1.55 -7.09
CA GLN A 217 -14.34 -0.90 -7.87
C GLN A 217 -14.09 -0.81 -9.38
N LYS A 218 -12.86 -1.04 -9.86
CA LYS A 218 -12.56 -1.03 -11.30
C LYS A 218 -12.71 -2.42 -11.92
N ASN A 219 -11.79 -3.33 -11.63
CA ASN A 219 -11.69 -4.61 -12.33
C ASN A 219 -12.52 -5.72 -11.64
N MET A 220 -12.74 -5.61 -10.32
CA MET A 220 -13.50 -6.60 -9.56
C MET A 220 -14.96 -6.19 -9.31
N ARG A 221 -15.31 -4.91 -9.50
CA ARG A 221 -16.62 -4.23 -9.38
C ARG A 221 -17.05 -3.67 -8.01
N PRO A 222 -16.89 -4.31 -6.84
CA PRO A 222 -17.46 -3.78 -5.60
C PRO A 222 -16.70 -2.54 -5.13
N SER A 223 -17.43 -1.47 -4.80
CA SER A 223 -16.87 -0.28 -4.18
C SER A 223 -16.74 -0.43 -2.67
N GLY A 224 -15.77 0.26 -2.08
CA GLY A 224 -15.50 0.17 -0.64
C GLY A 224 -14.80 -1.13 -0.21
N LEU A 225 -14.25 -1.89 -1.15
CA LEU A 225 -13.38 -3.03 -0.91
C LEU A 225 -12.03 -2.78 -1.57
N THR A 226 -10.95 -3.13 -0.88
CA THR A 226 -9.60 -3.12 -1.38
C THR A 226 -8.96 -4.48 -1.17
N VAL A 227 -8.29 -5.01 -2.19
CA VAL A 227 -7.42 -6.19 -2.08
C VAL A 227 -6.00 -5.70 -1.80
N VAL A 228 -5.36 -6.30 -0.80
CA VAL A 228 -3.98 -5.99 -0.42
C VAL A 228 -3.18 -7.28 -0.47
N VAL A 229 -2.10 -7.29 -1.22
CA VAL A 229 -1.11 -8.37 -1.22
C VAL A 229 0.14 -7.85 -0.54
N VAL A 230 0.51 -8.42 0.60
CA VAL A 230 1.60 -7.93 1.45
C VAL A 230 2.61 -9.02 1.74
N ARG A 231 3.90 -8.69 1.68
CA ARG A 231 4.98 -9.62 2.01
C ARG A 231 5.02 -9.86 3.52
N LYS A 232 5.08 -11.12 3.95
CA LYS A 232 4.88 -11.51 5.35
C LYS A 232 5.91 -10.91 6.32
N ASP A 233 7.15 -10.70 5.88
CA ASP A 233 8.21 -10.04 6.66
C ASP A 233 7.84 -8.59 7.05
N LEU A 234 6.99 -7.93 6.28
CA LEU A 234 6.52 -6.58 6.61
C LEU A 234 5.45 -6.60 7.72
N MET A 235 4.73 -7.71 7.89
CA MET A 235 3.66 -7.83 8.89
C MET A 235 4.18 -8.13 10.30
N GLU A 236 5.29 -8.85 10.43
CA GLU A 236 5.83 -9.32 11.72
C GLU A 236 6.24 -8.19 12.67
N VAL A 237 6.40 -6.97 12.17
CA VAL A 237 6.86 -5.80 12.95
C VAL A 237 5.69 -4.98 13.52
N MET A 238 4.44 -5.32 13.23
CA MET A 238 3.25 -4.51 13.55
C MET A 238 2.40 -5.07 14.71
N ASP A 239 2.86 -4.95 15.96
CA ASP A 239 2.05 -5.31 17.15
C ASP A 239 0.93 -4.30 17.47
N ILE A 240 0.86 -3.17 16.74
CA ILE A 240 -0.14 -2.11 16.94
C ILE A 240 -0.88 -1.91 15.63
N VAL A 241 -1.97 -2.66 15.44
CA VAL A 241 -2.96 -2.38 14.40
C VAL A 241 -3.86 -1.24 14.88
N PRO A 242 -3.79 -0.07 14.24
CA PRO A 242 -5.05 0.51 13.83
C PRO A 242 -5.00 0.92 12.36
N VAL A 243 -6.01 0.43 11.64
CA VAL A 243 -6.44 0.76 10.27
C VAL A 243 -5.77 -0.03 9.14
N LEU A 244 -6.13 -1.32 9.09
CA LEU A 244 -6.32 -2.15 7.88
C LEU A 244 -5.08 -2.67 7.10
N ILE A 245 -4.23 -3.41 7.79
CA ILE A 245 -3.71 -4.68 7.24
C ILE A 245 -4.14 -5.71 8.29
N VAL A 246 -5.18 -6.49 7.97
CA VAL A 246 -5.85 -7.43 8.88
C VAL A 246 -5.15 -8.77 8.84
#